data_AF-A0A0F9N9B3-F1
#
_entry.id   AF-A0A0F9N9B3-F1
#
_cell.length_a   1.000
_cell.length_b   1.000
_cell.length_c   1.000
_cell.angle_alpha   90.00
_cell.angle_beta   90.00
_cell.angle_gamma   90.00
#
_symmetry.space_group_name_H-M   'P 1'
#
loop_
_entity.id
_entity.type
_entity.pdbx_description
1 polymer ?
#
loop_
_entity_poly.entity_id
_entity_poly.type
_entity_poly.pdbx_seq_one_letter_code
_entity_poly.pdbx_strand_id
1 'polypeptide(L)' 'MMNHNNGNGSQPEVEPGLMSLNEVIGILIFGKDLRQVKRDKQCMTCPCDANEFKDDISRKEYLQSGMCQHCQDKVFG' A
#
# COMPACT_ATOMS: atom_id res chain seq x y z
N MET A 1 27.91 -20.86 11.82
CA MET A 1 27.31 -21.40 10.59
C MET A 1 25.96 -21.99 10.97
N MET A 2 24.87 -21.27 10.71
CA MET A 2 23.51 -21.80 10.83
C MET A 2 22.86 -21.63 9.46
N ASN A 3 22.36 -22.74 8.95
CA ASN A 3 21.90 -22.95 7.59
C ASN A 3 20.37 -23.06 7.60
N HIS A 4 19.74 -22.36 6.66
CA HIS A 4 18.40 -22.51 6.06
C HIS A 4 17.16 -22.81 6.94
N ASN A 5 16.12 -21.99 6.74
CA ASN A 5 14.88 -22.55 6.22
C ASN A 5 14.19 -21.61 5.22
N ASN A 6 13.83 -22.25 4.12
CA ASN A 6 13.33 -21.75 2.86
C ASN A 6 11.80 -21.65 2.94
N GLY A 7 11.26 -20.44 3.00
CA GLY A 7 9.84 -20.16 2.90
C GLY A 7 9.46 -19.88 1.45
N ASN A 8 9.26 -20.95 0.69
CA ASN A 8 8.73 -20.92 -0.67
C ASN A 8 7.25 -20.50 -0.63
N GLY A 9 6.99 -19.21 -0.83
CA GLY A 9 5.66 -18.66 -1.06
C GLY A 9 5.60 -18.16 -2.49
N SER A 10 5.04 -18.97 -3.38
CA SER A 10 4.79 -18.65 -4.78
C SER A 10 3.87 -17.42 -4.86
N GLN A 11 4.45 -16.22 -4.98
CA GLN A 11 3.70 -15.03 -5.35
C GLN A 11 3.72 -14.93 -6.87
N PRO A 12 2.57 -14.64 -7.52
CA PRO A 12 2.50 -14.53 -8.97
C PRO A 12 3.42 -13.39 -9.42
N GLU A 13 4.28 -13.69 -10.38
CA GLU A 13 5.18 -12.77 -11.03
C GLU A 13 4.35 -11.66 -11.71
N VAL A 14 4.31 -10.47 -11.11
CA VAL A 14 3.74 -9.30 -11.77
C VAL A 14 4.69 -8.88 -12.88
N GLU A 15 4.24 -9.00 -14.12
CA GLU A 15 4.93 -8.56 -15.34
C GLU A 15 5.67 -7.22 -15.12
N PRO A 16 6.98 -7.11 -15.41
CA PRO A 16 7.71 -5.86 -15.27
C PRO A 16 7.34 -4.93 -16.42
N GLY A 17 6.28 -4.14 -16.25
CA GLY A 17 5.83 -3.25 -17.32
C GLY A 17 4.86 -2.17 -16.85
N LEU A 18 5.39 -0.96 -16.68
CA LEU A 18 4.71 0.32 -16.49
C LEU A 18 3.99 0.53 -15.15
N MET A 19 4.58 1.36 -14.29
CA MET A 19 3.90 1.93 -13.11
C MET A 19 2.70 2.77 -13.57
N SER A 20 1.56 2.64 -12.89
CA SER A 20 0.42 3.53 -13.12
C SER A 20 0.80 4.97 -12.76
N LEU A 21 0.21 5.97 -13.44
CA LEU A 21 0.41 7.38 -13.12
C LEU A 21 0.19 7.68 -11.62
N ASN A 22 -0.77 6.99 -10.98
CA ASN A 22 -1.02 7.15 -9.55
C ASN A 22 0.15 6.66 -8.67
N GLU A 23 0.85 5.61 -9.10
CA GLU A 23 2.03 5.09 -8.40
C GLU A 23 3.22 6.03 -8.58
N VAL A 24 3.42 6.54 -9.80
CA VAL A 24 4.47 7.54 -10.09
C VAL A 24 4.24 8.83 -9.31
N ILE A 25 2.99 9.33 -9.25
CA ILE A 25 2.62 10.50 -8.46
C ILE A 25 2.89 10.25 -6.97
N GLY A 26 2.58 9.05 -6.47
CA GLY A 26 2.90 8.64 -5.10
C GLY A 26 4.38 8.78 -4.78
N ILE A 27 5.24 8.32 -5.68
CA ILE A 27 6.70 8.42 -5.53
C ILE A 27 7.15 9.88 -5.57
N LEU A 28 6.63 10.68 -6.50
CA LEU A 28 7.08 12.06 -6.69
C LEU A 28 6.63 13.02 -5.59
N ILE A 29 5.40 12.87 -5.07
CA ILE A 29 4.83 13.77 -4.06
C ILE A 29 5.19 13.30 -2.64
N PHE A 30 5.16 11.99 -2.39
CA PHE A 30 5.29 11.44 -1.03
C PHE A 30 6.57 10.63 -0.82
N GLY A 31 7.36 10.37 -1.86
CA GLY A 31 8.56 9.52 -1.77
C GLY A 31 8.25 8.05 -1.49
N LYS A 32 7.01 7.60 -1.72
CA LYS A 32 6.54 6.24 -1.39
C LYS A 32 6.02 5.51 -2.62
N ASP A 33 6.39 4.24 -2.77
CA ASP A 33 5.76 3.32 -3.74
C ASP A 33 4.43 2.80 -3.15
N LEU A 34 3.33 3.15 -3.79
CA LEU A 34 1.98 2.74 -3.41
C LEU A 34 1.82 1.22 -3.29
N ARG A 35 2.50 0.43 -4.13
CA ARG A 35 2.44 -1.04 -4.08
C ARG A 35 3.10 -1.56 -2.83
N GLN A 36 4.25 -0.99 -2.47
CA GLN A 36 4.95 -1.34 -1.24
C GLN A 36 4.13 -0.94 -0.02
N VAL A 37 3.61 0.29 0.00
CA VAL A 37 2.77 0.79 1.08
C VAL A 37 1.53 -0.10 1.30
N LYS A 38 0.87 -0.56 0.24
CA LYS A 38 -0.27 -1.49 0.33
C LYS A 38 0.14 -2.87 0.85
N ARG A 39 1.27 -3.41 0.39
CA ARG A 39 1.80 -4.69 0.89
C ARG A 39 2.13 -4.64 2.38
N ASP A 40 2.74 -3.54 2.80
CA ASP A 40 3.20 -3.33 4.17
C ASP A 40 2.08 -2.82 5.09
N LYS A 41 0.86 -2.64 4.55
CA LYS A 41 -0.31 -2.09 5.26
C LYS A 41 -0.03 -0.73 5.91
N GLN A 42 0.67 0.14 5.21
CA GLN A 42 1.01 1.49 5.67
C GLN A 42 0.12 2.54 4.99
N CYS A 43 0.17 3.77 5.50
CA CYS A 43 -0.45 4.93 4.87
C CYS A 43 0.53 5.68 3.95
N MET A 44 0.06 6.13 2.79
CA MET A 44 0.79 7.02 1.89
C MET A 44 1.04 8.38 2.53
N THR A 45 0.11 8.87 3.35
CA THR A 45 0.07 10.28 3.80
C THR A 45 0.59 10.48 5.23
N CYS A 46 0.40 9.52 6.15
CA CYS A 46 0.94 9.57 7.52
C CYS A 46 1.90 8.41 7.84
N PRO A 47 2.79 8.56 8.84
CA PRO A 47 3.65 7.46 9.33
C PRO A 47 2.85 6.55 10.28
N CYS A 48 1.82 5.91 9.75
CA CYS A 48 0.82 5.17 10.50
C CYS A 48 0.45 3.89 9.72
N ASP A 49 0.08 2.83 10.44
CA ASP A 49 -0.42 1.62 9.83
C ASP A 49 -1.89 1.78 9.40
N ALA A 50 -2.24 1.18 8.27
CA ALA A 50 -3.58 1.16 7.68
C ALA A 50 -4.23 -0.22 7.89
N ASN A 51 -4.30 -0.66 9.15
CA ASN A 51 -4.85 -1.97 9.53
C ASN A 51 -6.35 -1.95 9.84
N GLU A 52 -6.89 -0.78 10.18
CA GLU A 52 -8.26 -0.60 10.64
C GLU A 52 -9.03 0.33 9.70
N PHE A 53 -10.23 -0.11 9.31
CA PHE A 53 -11.15 0.62 8.45
C PHE A 53 -12.55 0.54 9.05
N LYS A 54 -13.32 1.62 8.96
CA LYS A 54 -14.67 1.72 9.55
C LYS A 54 -15.68 0.85 8.80
N ASP A 55 -15.47 0.67 7.50
CA ASP A 55 -16.32 -0.13 6.62
C ASP A 55 -15.54 -0.68 5.40
N ASP A 56 -16.22 -1.53 4.64
CA ASP A 56 -15.65 -2.15 3.43
C ASP A 56 -15.43 -1.15 2.30
N ILE A 57 -16.11 -0.01 2.31
CA ILE A 57 -15.92 1.04 1.31
C ILE A 57 -14.55 1.68 1.55
N SER A 58 -14.26 2.11 2.78
CA SER A 58 -12.96 2.65 3.17
C SER A 58 -11.80 1.66 2.96
N ARG A 59 -12.05 0.35 3.18
CA ARG A 59 -11.07 -0.69 2.82
C ARG A 59 -10.80 -0.74 1.30
N LYS A 60 -11.83 -0.63 0.47
CA LYS A 60 -11.68 -0.59 -1.00
C LYS A 60 -11.00 0.69 -1.48
N GLU A 61 -11.30 1.83 -0.85
CA GLU A 61 -10.66 3.11 -1.12
C GLU A 61 -9.18 3.10 -0.73
N TYR A 62 -8.80 2.37 0.33
CA TYR A 62 -7.39 2.12 0.65
C TYR A 62 -6.68 1.37 -0.48
N LEU A 63 -7.32 0.35 -1.06
CA LEU A 63 -6.75 -0.39 -2.19
C LEU A 63 -6.57 0.47 -3.44
N GLN A 64 -7.20 1.63 -3.51
CA GLN A 64 -6.98 2.60 -4.58
C GLN A 64 -5.92 3.63 -4.15
N SER A 65 -6.16 4.34 -3.05
CA SER A 65 -5.41 5.52 -2.60
C SER A 65 -4.17 5.23 -1.76
N GLY A 66 -4.14 4.11 -1.04
CA GLY A 66 -3.13 3.81 -0.02
C GLY A 66 -3.24 4.67 1.25
N MET A 67 -4.37 5.34 1.51
CA MET A 67 -4.56 6.15 2.72
C MET A 67 -5.21 5.35 3.86
N CYS A 68 -4.72 5.48 5.10
CA CYS A 68 -5.42 4.94 6.27
C CYS A 68 -6.77 5.64 6.48
N GLN A 69 -7.65 5.05 7.31
CA GLN A 69 -8.99 5.59 7.59
C GLN A 69 -8.97 7.07 7.98
N HIS A 70 -8.11 7.46 8.92
CA HIS A 70 -8.00 8.85 9.39
C HIS A 70 -7.63 9.84 8.28
N CYS A 71 -6.78 9.44 7.33
CA CYS A 71 -6.43 10.26 6.18
C CYS A 71 -7.54 10.29 5.14
N GLN A 72 -8.23 9.16 4.93
CA GLN A 72 -9.40 9.11 4.06
C GLN A 72 -10.51 10.05 4.56
N ASP A 73 -10.83 10.00 5.85
CA ASP A 73 -11.89 10.82 6.44
C ASP A 73 -11.60 12.33 6.32
N LYS A 74 -10.33 12.75 6.30
CA LYS A 74 -9.96 14.16 6.08
C LYS A 74 -10.11 14.63 4.64
N VAL A 75 -10.08 13.70 3.68
CA VAL A 75 -10.09 14.01 2.24
C VAL A 75 -11.48 13.77 1.64
N PHE A 76 -12.20 12.74 2.11
CA PHE A 76 -13.47 12.28 1.56
C PHE A 76 -14.67 12.39 2.53
N GLY A 77 -14.42 12.64 3.82
CA GLY A 77 -15.43 12.72 4.87
C GLY A 77 -16.05 14.10 5.04
#